data_AF-A0A328P4X9-F1
#
_entry.id   AF-A0A328P4X9-F1
#
_cell.length_a   1.000
_cell.length_b   1.000
_cell.length_c   1.000
_cell.angle_alpha   90.00
_cell.angle_beta   90.00
_cell.angle_gamma   90.00
#
_symmetry.space_group_name_H-M   'P 1'
#
loop_
_entity.id
_entity.type
_entity.pdbx_description
1 polymer ?
#
loop_
_entity_poly.entity_id
_entity_poly.type
_entity_poly.pdbx_seq_one_letter_code
_entity_poly.pdbx_strand_id
1 'polypeptide(L)' 'MSACLVLLILQSVGATVRRDGSGLAIDAPSGTITPDIQAAVVHCRDELLAILPPVGDGEVAA' A
#
# COMPACT_ATOMS: atom_id res chain seq x y z
N MET A 1 13.54 -5.67 3.01
CA MET A 1 12.30 -6.19 2.39
C MET A 1 12.02 -5.33 1.17
N SER A 2 11.51 -5.90 0.07
CA SER A 2 11.12 -5.11 -1.12
C SER A 2 9.63 -4.77 -1.05
N ALA A 3 9.22 -3.63 -1.63
CA ALA A 3 7.82 -3.22 -1.69
C ALA A 3 6.88 -4.29 -2.28
N CYS A 4 7.32 -5.07 -3.25
CA CYS A 4 6.55 -6.18 -3.81
C CYS A 4 6.19 -7.25 -2.77
N LEU A 5 7.12 -7.53 -1.83
CA LEU A 5 6.87 -8.48 -0.74
C LEU A 5 5.81 -7.91 0.22
N VAL A 6 5.87 -6.62 0.53
CA VAL A 6 4.90 -5.95 1.39
C VAL A 6 3.50 -5.98 0.78
N LEU A 7 3.39 -5.78 -0.54
CA LEU A 7 2.11 -5.92 -1.26
C LEU A 7 1.54 -7.34 -1.12
N LEU A 8 2.37 -8.37 -1.26
CA LEU A 8 1.93 -9.76 -1.10
C LEU A 8 1.47 -10.07 0.33
N ILE A 9 2.17 -9.53 1.34
CA ILE A 9 1.78 -9.67 2.75
C ILE A 9 0.44 -9.00 3.00
N LEU A 10 0.25 -7.77 2.52
CA LEU A 10 -1.02 -7.06 2.67
C LEU A 10 -2.16 -7.84 2.00
N GLN A 11 -1.96 -8.32 0.76
CA GLN A 11 -2.94 -9.14 0.06
C GLN A 11 -3.29 -10.44 0.78
N SER A 12 -2.30 -11.11 1.40
CA SER A 12 -2.53 -12.37 2.11
C SER A 12 -3.37 -12.20 3.37
N VAL A 13 -3.32 -11.01 3.98
CA VAL A 13 -4.12 -10.68 5.18
C VAL A 13 -5.42 -9.94 4.84
N GLY A 14 -5.74 -9.74 3.56
CA GLY A 14 -6.92 -9.02 3.11
C GLY A 14 -6.81 -7.49 3.26
N ALA A 15 -5.59 -6.96 3.38
CA ALA A 15 -5.30 -5.54 3.35
C ALA A 15 -4.89 -5.10 1.93
N THR A 16 -5.18 -3.84 1.60
CA THR A 16 -4.72 -3.21 0.37
C THR A 16 -4.03 -1.89 0.71
N VAL A 17 -3.00 -1.55 -0.05
CA VAL A 17 -2.33 -0.24 0.04
C VAL A 17 -2.51 0.50 -1.27
N ARG A 18 -2.76 1.79 -1.14
CA ARG A 18 -3.04 2.71 -2.25
C ARG A 18 -2.29 4.01 -2.00
N ARG A 19 -1.91 4.68 -3.08
CA ARG A 19 -1.27 5.99 -2.99
C ARG A 19 -2.34 7.07 -2.84
N ASP A 20 -2.26 7.82 -1.75
CA ASP A 20 -3.16 8.94 -1.45
C ASP A 20 -2.36 10.25 -1.51
N GLY A 21 -2.36 10.88 -2.69
CA GLY A 21 -1.51 12.05 -2.98
C GLY A 21 -0.01 11.76 -2.81
N SER A 22 0.61 12.39 -1.80
CA SER A 22 2.01 12.19 -1.42
C SER A 22 2.20 11.10 -0.36
N GLY A 23 1.12 10.49 0.13
CA GLY A 23 1.13 9.46 1.17
C GLY A 23 0.65 8.09 0.68
N LEU A 24 0.58 7.16 1.63
CA LEU A 24 0.02 5.83 1.45
C LEU A 24 -1.19 5.67 2.37
N ALA A 25 -2.30 5.21 1.80
CA ALA A 25 -3.48 4.77 2.53
C ALA A 25 -3.51 3.23 2.55
N ILE A 26 -3.71 2.65 3.72
CA ILE A 26 -3.86 1.20 3.89
C ILE A 26 -5.33 0.95 4.29
N ASP A 27 -6.03 0.20 3.45
CA ASP A 27 -7.38 -0.28 3.73
C ASP A 27 -7.28 -1.73 4.21
N ALA A 28 -7.69 -2.00 5.44
CA ALA A 28 -7.55 -3.32 6.05
C ALA A 28 -8.67 -3.57 7.08
N PRO A 29 -9.08 -4.84 7.27
CA PRO A 29 -9.98 -5.20 8.37
C PRO A 29 -9.38 -4.84 9.73
N SER A 30 -10.24 -4.55 10.69
CA SER A 30 -9.82 -4.26 12.06
C SER A 30 -9.08 -5.46 12.67
N GLY A 31 -7.90 -5.19 13.24
CA GLY A 31 -7.02 -6.21 13.82
C GLY A 31 -6.04 -6.86 12.83
N THR A 32 -6.10 -6.53 11.55
CA THR A 32 -5.22 -7.11 10.52
C THR A 32 -3.84 -6.43 10.46
N ILE A 33 -3.78 -5.12 10.69
CA ILE A 33 -2.52 -4.38 10.66
C ILE A 33 -1.79 -4.56 11.99
N THR A 34 -0.80 -5.44 11.98
CA THR A 34 0.12 -5.63 13.12
C THR A 34 1.25 -4.59 13.08
N PRO A 35 1.97 -4.38 14.20
CA PRO A 35 3.13 -3.48 14.23
C PRO A 35 4.22 -3.85 13.21
N ASP A 36 4.37 -5.15 12.92
CA ASP A 36 5.35 -5.66 11.96
C ASP A 36 4.97 -5.28 10.51
N ILE A 37 3.70 -5.45 10.14
CA ILE A 37 3.17 -5.02 8.83
C ILE A 37 3.28 -3.50 8.69
N GLN A 38 2.98 -2.76 9.76
CA GLN A 38 3.11 -1.30 9.74
C GLN A 38 4.57 -0.87 9.54
N ALA A 39 5.52 -1.49 10.26
CA ALA A 39 6.94 -1.23 10.09
C ALA A 39 7.43 -1.57 8.67
N ALA A 40 6.95 -2.68 8.11
CA ALA A 40 7.25 -3.08 6.73
C ALA A 40 6.78 -2.05 5.70
N VAL A 41 5.55 -1.54 5.84
CA VAL A 41 5.01 -0.51 4.93
C VAL A 41 5.80 0.80 5.05
N VAL A 42 6.16 1.22 6.27
CA VAL A 42 6.95 2.42 6.49
C VAL A 42 8.35 2.27 5.89
N HIS A 43 8.99 1.11 6.10
CA HIS A 43 10.32 0.83 5.57
C HIS A 43 10.34 0.86 4.03
N CYS A 44 9.29 0.35 3.39
CA CYS A 44 9.16 0.32 1.94
C CYS A 44 8.37 1.49 1.37
N ARG A 45 8.12 2.57 2.13
CA ARG A 45 7.20 3.65 1.73
C ARG A 45 7.60 4.28 0.40
N ASP A 46 8.86 4.65 0.25
CA ASP A 46 9.35 5.34 -0.95
C ASP A 46 9.31 4.43 -2.19
N GLU A 47 9.60 3.14 -2.04
CA GLU A 47 9.42 2.14 -3.10
C GLU A 47 7.92 1.94 -3.43
N LEU A 48 7.05 1.86 -2.42
CA LEU A 48 5.61 1.72 -2.59
C LEU A 48 5.02 2.93 -3.32
N LEU A 49 5.46 4.14 -3.02
CA LEU A 49 5.06 5.35 -3.74
C LEU A 49 5.53 5.36 -5.19
N ALA A 50 6.69 4.76 -5.49
CA ALA A 50 7.21 4.66 -6.85
C ALA A 50 6.44 3.64 -7.71
N ILE A 51 5.92 2.57 -7.13
CA ILE A 51 5.20 1.51 -7.86
C ILE A 51 3.67 1.67 -7.86
N LEU A 52 3.10 2.30 -6.82
CA LEU A 52 1.64 2.45 -6.72
C LEU A 52 1.18 3.65 -7.55
N PRO A 53 0.19 3.47 -8.44
CA PRO A 53 -0.42 4.57 -9.15
C PRO A 53 -1.15 5.51 -8.18
N PRO A 54 -1.19 6.82 -8.45
CA PRO A 54 -1.99 7.76 -7.65
C PRO A 54 -3.48 7.37 -7.70
N VAL A 55 -4.17 7.43 -6.56
CA VAL A 55 -5.63 7.23 -6.52
C VAL A 55 -6.33 8.53 -6.95
N GLY A 56 -7.00 8.47 -8.11
CA GLY A 56 -7.59 9.63 -8.82
C GLY A 56 -6.53 10.30 -9.70
N ASP A 57 -6.66 10.41 -11.02
CA ASP A 57 -7.85 10.69 -11.82
C ASP A 57 -8.39 9.49 -12.60
N GLY A 58 -9.71 9.31 -12.53
CA GLY A 58 -10.44 8.79 -13.66
C GLY A 58 -10.56 9.87 -14.74
N GLU A 59 -9.48 10.17 -15.46
CA GLU A 59 -9.56 10.78 -16.79
C GLU A 59 -9.33 9.66 -17.80
N VAL A 60 -10.47 9.09 -18.22
CA VAL A 60 -10.77 8.47 -19.51
C VAL A 60 -9.58 8.36 -20.50
N ALA A 61 -9.08 7.15 -20.71
CA ALA A 61 -8.47 6.78 -21.99
C ALA A 61 -9.50 5.97 -22.80
N ALA A 62 -10.42 6.68 -23.46
CA ALA A 62 -11.31 6.16 -24.50
C ALA A 62 -11.16 7.04 -25.74
#